data_AF-A0A3C0TRA5-F1
#
_entry.id   AF-A0A3C0TRA5-F1
#
_cell.length_a   1.000
_cell.length_b   1.000
_cell.length_c   1.000
_cell.angle_alpha   90.00
_cell.angle_beta   90.00
_cell.angle_gamma   90.00
#
_symmetry.space_group_name_H-M   'P 1'
#
loop_
_entity.id
_entity.type
_entity.pdbx_description
1 polymer ?
#
loop_
_entity_poly.entity_id
_entity_poly.type
_entity_poly.pdbx_seq_one_letter_code
_entity_poly.pdbx_strand_id
1 'polypeptide(L)'
;MQRYNTLNRWQRLWVMASAIYVIPLLFVVISIFPQQRDVLYHTSIYKKMSNESLSKIVGSGKRKIIFKDEIGLTLKTPNDHVLPFNKGVNEEEARKVAEEYYAVLSNIVFKKRMAFIVYAFLWWIIPFLFLYASGWSIGWVYKRLKSR
;
A
#
# COMPACT_ATOMS: atom_id res chain seq x y z
N MET A 1 -21.64 -30.57 -28.41
CA MET A 1 -22.40 -29.41 -28.92
C MET A 1 -22.01 -28.18 -28.09
N GLN A 2 -21.02 -27.39 -28.53
CA GLN A 2 -20.55 -26.22 -27.80
C GLN A 2 -21.48 -25.02 -28.06
N ARG A 3 -22.36 -24.69 -27.11
CA ARG A 3 -22.98 -23.35 -27.08
C ARG A 3 -21.90 -22.36 -26.65
N TYR A 4 -21.23 -21.74 -27.61
CA TYR A 4 -20.53 -20.49 -27.33
C TYR A 4 -21.60 -19.45 -26.98
N ASN A 5 -21.74 -19.16 -25.69
CA ASN A 5 -22.59 -18.10 -25.19
C ASN A 5 -22.12 -16.78 -25.80
N THR A 6 -22.86 -16.27 -26.77
CA THR A 6 -22.61 -14.95 -27.34
C THR A 6 -22.95 -13.91 -26.27
N LEU A 7 -21.94 -13.19 -25.78
CA LEU A 7 -22.15 -12.05 -24.88
C LEU A 7 -23.15 -11.08 -25.50
N ASN A 8 -24.13 -10.65 -24.72
CA ASN A 8 -25.13 -9.67 -25.14
C ASN A 8 -24.42 -8.38 -25.59
N ARG A 9 -24.97 -7.66 -26.58
CA ARG A 9 -24.37 -6.41 -27.10
C ARG A 9 -24.02 -5.43 -25.99
N TRP A 10 -24.87 -5.34 -24.97
CA TRP A 10 -24.63 -4.56 -23.77
C TRP A 10 -23.35 -5.01 -23.03
N GLN A 11 -23.22 -6.30 -22.71
CA GLN A 11 -22.05 -6.86 -22.02
C GLN A 11 -20.74 -6.64 -22.79
N ARG A 12 -20.78 -6.59 -24.12
CA ARG A 12 -19.60 -6.28 -24.94
C ARG A 12 -19.15 -4.82 -24.77
N LEU A 13 -20.10 -3.89 -24.80
CA LEU A 13 -19.83 -2.46 -24.55
C LEU A 13 -19.22 -2.26 -23.16
N TRP A 14 -19.72 -3.00 -22.17
CA TRP A 14 -19.22 -3.01 -20.81
C TRP A 14 -17.76 -3.39 -20.68
N VAL A 15 -17.38 -4.51 -21.29
CA VAL A 15 -16.00 -5.00 -21.28
C VAL A 15 -15.08 -4.01 -21.99
N MET A 16 -15.52 -3.39 -23.08
CA MET A 16 -14.73 -2.37 -23.77
C MET A 16 -14.54 -1.11 -22.92
N ALA A 17 -15.60 -0.61 -22.29
CA ALA A 17 -15.53 0.57 -21.44
C ALA A 17 -14.62 0.33 -20.22
N SER A 18 -14.69 -0.86 -19.60
CA SER A 18 -13.84 -1.19 -18.46
C SER A 18 -12.36 -1.32 -18.83
N ALA A 19 -12.05 -1.90 -19.99
CA ALA A 19 -10.70 -1.99 -20.50
C ALA A 19 -10.09 -0.60 -20.77
N ILE A 20 -10.85 0.30 -21.39
CA ILE A 20 -10.40 1.67 -21.69
C ILE A 20 -10.14 2.45 -20.40
N TYR A 21 -11.04 2.33 -19.42
CA TYR A 21 -10.93 3.07 -18.16
C TYR A 21 -9.80 2.57 -17.25
N VAL A 22 -9.38 1.30 -17.39
CA VAL A 22 -8.27 0.76 -16.58
C VAL A 22 -6.94 1.46 -16.91
N ILE A 23 -6.74 1.93 -18.15
CA ILE A 23 -5.49 2.55 -18.60
C ILE A 23 -5.16 3.83 -17.80
N PRO A 24 -6.02 4.87 -17.78
CA PRO A 24 -5.75 6.07 -16.99
C PRO A 24 -5.72 5.78 -15.49
N LEU A 25 -6.50 4.82 -15.00
CA LEU A 25 -6.46 4.40 -13.60
C LEU A 25 -5.09 3.81 -13.24
N LEU A 26 -4.56 2.91 -14.06
CA LEU A 26 -3.23 2.32 -13.87
C LEU A 26 -2.14 3.40 -13.90
N PHE A 27 -2.25 4.36 -14.81
CA PHE A 27 -1.34 5.50 -14.86
C PHE A 27 -1.31 6.26 -13.53
N VAL A 28 -2.49 6.65 -13.01
CA VAL A 28 -2.60 7.34 -11.70
C VAL A 28 -2.03 6.47 -10.58
N VAL A 29 -2.42 5.19 -10.53
CA VAL A 29 -1.97 4.21 -9.52
C VAL A 29 -0.45 4.09 -9.48
N ILE A 30 0.20 4.03 -10.64
CA ILE A 30 1.66 3.95 -10.73
C ILE A 30 2.31 5.27 -10.29
N SER A 31 1.73 6.42 -10.66
CA SER A 31 2.28 7.74 -10.31
C SER A 31 2.27 8.03 -8.81
N ILE A 32 1.24 7.56 -8.08
CA ILE A 32 1.10 7.80 -6.64
C ILE A 32 1.38 6.55 -5.79
N PHE A 33 2.00 5.53 -6.39
CA PHE A 33 2.23 4.26 -5.71
C PHE A 33 3.15 4.44 -4.49
N PRO A 34 2.75 3.99 -3.29
CA PRO A 34 3.51 4.23 -2.07
C PRO A 34 4.95 3.71 -2.14
N GLN A 35 5.91 4.60 -1.97
CA GLN A 35 7.32 4.26 -1.93
C GLN A 35 7.83 4.15 -0.49
N GLN A 36 8.95 3.46 -0.29
CA GLN A 36 9.53 3.28 1.05
C GLN A 36 9.92 4.62 1.70
N ARG A 37 10.36 5.59 0.89
CA ARG A 37 10.68 6.96 1.30
C ARG A 37 9.49 7.75 1.84
N ASP A 38 8.26 7.40 1.44
CA ASP A 38 7.05 8.14 1.87
C ASP A 38 6.58 7.72 3.28
N VAL A 39 7.16 6.65 3.83
CA VAL A 39 6.95 6.27 5.23
C VAL A 39 7.85 7.13 6.11
N LEU A 40 7.44 8.39 6.26
CA LEU A 40 8.03 9.33 7.22
C LEU A 40 8.04 8.73 8.62
N TYR A 41 9.08 9.08 9.39
CA TYR A 41 9.33 8.79 10.80
C TYR A 41 8.09 8.50 11.62
N HIS A 42 7.67 7.25 11.58
CA HIS A 42 6.53 6.82 12.35
C HIS A 42 7.07 6.12 13.58
N THR A 43 6.78 6.68 14.75
CA THR A 43 7.02 6.03 16.06
C THR A 43 6.45 4.60 16.11
N SER A 44 5.54 4.25 15.20
CA SER A 44 4.99 2.92 15.02
C SER A 44 6.01 1.89 14.49
N ILE A 45 7.12 2.30 13.87
CA ILE A 45 8.22 1.40 13.50
C ILE A 45 8.90 0.93 14.78
N TYR A 46 9.39 1.86 15.60
CA TYR A 46 10.03 1.54 16.88
C TYR A 46 9.13 0.75 17.83
N LYS A 47 7.83 1.08 17.90
CA LYS A 47 6.86 0.32 18.72
C LYS A 47 6.71 -1.16 18.33
N LYS A 48 7.15 -1.55 17.14
CA LYS A 48 7.07 -2.93 16.63
C LYS A 48 8.41 -3.66 16.65
N MET A 49 9.50 -2.96 16.94
CA MET A 49 10.81 -3.59 17.12
C MET A 49 10.92 -4.21 18.52
N SER A 50 11.79 -5.18 18.64
CA SER A 50 12.15 -5.82 19.90
C SER A 50 12.78 -4.82 20.87
N ASN A 51 12.51 -5.00 22.17
CA ASN A 51 13.11 -4.16 23.21
C ASN A 51 14.65 -4.24 23.21
N GLU A 52 15.20 -5.39 22.81
CA GLU A 52 16.65 -5.59 22.66
C GLU A 52 17.21 -4.64 21.59
N SER A 53 16.64 -4.64 20.39
CA SER A 53 17.08 -3.74 19.32
C SER A 53 16.85 -2.28 19.64
N LEU A 54 15.75 -1.94 20.31
CA LEU A 54 15.48 -0.57 20.78
C LEU A 54 16.54 -0.08 21.78
N SER A 55 17.05 -0.96 22.65
CA SER A 55 18.08 -0.60 23.62
C SER A 55 19.44 -0.26 22.98
N LYS A 56 19.68 -0.71 21.74
CA LYS A 56 20.90 -0.46 20.96
C LYS A 56 20.85 0.85 20.17
N ILE A 57 19.65 1.42 19.97
CA ILE A 57 19.42 2.66 19.21
C ILE A 57 19.38 3.86 20.16
N VAL A 58 20.15 4.90 19.83
CA VAL A 58 20.19 6.15 20.62
C VAL A 58 18.83 6.85 20.54
N GLY A 59 18.28 7.25 21.69
CA GLY A 59 17.04 8.03 21.75
C GLY A 59 15.75 7.25 21.49
N SER A 60 15.80 5.92 21.51
CA SER A 60 14.62 5.05 21.35
C SER A 60 13.64 5.06 22.55
N GLY A 61 13.95 5.78 23.63
CA GLY A 61 13.13 5.90 24.84
C GLY A 61 12.26 7.15 24.89
N LYS A 62 11.31 7.20 25.85
CA LYS A 62 10.41 8.35 26.11
C LYS A 62 11.14 9.65 26.49
N ARG A 63 12.45 9.64 26.74
CA ARG A 63 13.25 10.83 27.12
C ARG A 63 14.15 11.24 25.97
N LYS A 64 13.77 12.34 25.33
CA LYS A 64 14.38 12.89 24.13
C LYS A 64 15.48 13.89 24.52
N ILE A 65 16.63 13.40 24.97
CA ILE A 65 17.86 14.20 25.01
C ILE A 65 18.94 13.32 24.38
N ILE A 66 19.26 13.60 23.12
CA ILE A 66 20.32 12.90 22.38
C ILE A 66 21.61 13.63 22.72
N PHE A 67 22.44 13.04 23.58
CA PHE A 67 23.79 13.54 23.79
C PHE A 67 24.65 13.08 22.61
N LYS A 68 25.31 14.03 21.93
CA LYS A 68 26.18 13.73 20.76
C LYS A 68 27.30 12.75 21.09
N ASP A 69 27.72 12.70 22.36
CA ASP A 69 28.87 11.92 22.81
C ASP A 69 28.56 10.42 22.98
N GLU A 70 27.28 10.02 22.90
CA GLU A 70 26.83 8.62 23.01
C GLU A 70 26.69 7.92 21.66
N ILE A 71 26.78 8.67 20.54
CA ILE A 71 26.61 8.12 19.19
C ILE A 71 27.93 7.47 18.74
N GLY A 72 27.90 6.15 18.54
CA GLY A 72 29.03 5.39 18.01
C GLY A 72 28.94 5.23 16.50
N LEU A 73 28.12 4.26 16.07
CA LEU A 73 27.92 3.92 14.67
C LEU A 73 26.63 4.58 14.14
N THR A 74 26.63 4.99 12.87
CA THR A 74 25.41 5.43 12.19
C THR A 74 25.22 4.62 10.92
N LEU A 75 23.98 4.18 10.66
CA LEU A 75 23.65 3.39 9.48
C LEU A 75 22.51 4.06 8.71
N LYS A 76 22.74 4.30 7.41
CA LYS A 76 21.72 4.87 6.52
C LYS A 76 20.78 3.77 6.01
N THR A 77 19.49 3.96 6.22
CA THR A 77 18.44 3.03 5.81
C THR A 77 17.89 3.38 4.41
N PRO A 78 17.10 2.48 3.78
CA PRO A 78 16.51 2.72 2.47
C PRO A 78 15.50 3.87 2.38
N ASN A 79 14.96 4.33 3.51
CA ASN A 79 14.07 5.50 3.57
C ASN A 79 14.82 6.80 3.90
N ASP A 80 16.12 6.84 3.60
CA ASP A 80 17.03 7.96 3.91
C ASP A 80 17.12 8.30 5.41
N HIS A 81 16.70 7.39 6.29
CA HIS A 81 16.85 7.55 7.72
C HIS A 81 18.24 7.12 8.19
N VAL A 82 18.83 7.90 9.09
CA VAL A 82 20.06 7.53 9.78
C VAL A 82 19.70 6.94 11.14
N LEU A 83 20.01 5.66 11.36
CA LEU A 83 19.87 4.98 12.66
C LEU A 83 21.14 5.23 13.48
N PRO A 84 21.07 6.03 14.57
CA PRO A 84 22.19 6.19 15.49
C PRO A 84 22.25 5.03 16.48
N PHE A 85 23.41 4.42 16.64
CA PHE A 85 23.67 3.34 17.60
C PHE A 85 24.48 3.83 18.79
N ASN A 86 24.22 3.24 19.96
CA ASN A 86 24.98 3.52 21.16
C ASN A 86 26.46 3.14 20.97
N LYS A 87 27.36 3.89 21.61
CA LYS A 87 28.79 3.55 21.65
C LYS A 87 29.00 2.13 22.21
N GLY A 88 29.79 1.32 21.51
CA GLY A 88 30.08 -0.06 21.89
C GLY A 88 29.24 -1.13 21.17
N VAL A 89 28.22 -0.74 20.42
CA VAL A 89 27.50 -1.67 19.53
C VAL A 89 28.40 -2.05 18.36
N ASN A 90 28.65 -3.35 18.19
CA ASN A 90 29.43 -3.88 17.06
C ASN A 90 28.64 -3.75 15.75
N GLU A 91 29.34 -3.70 14.61
CA GLU A 91 28.76 -3.62 13.28
C GLU A 91 27.80 -4.79 12.98
N GLU A 92 28.12 -6.00 13.44
CA GLU A 92 27.24 -7.17 13.27
C GLU A 92 25.90 -7.00 14.02
N GLU A 93 25.93 -6.43 15.23
CA GLU A 93 24.72 -6.16 16.00
C GLU A 93 23.91 -5.04 15.35
N ALA A 94 24.58 -3.98 14.91
CA ALA A 94 23.95 -2.89 14.18
C ALA A 94 23.27 -3.40 12.90
N ARG A 95 23.89 -4.34 12.19
CA ARG A 95 23.31 -4.99 11.01
C ARG A 95 22.05 -5.78 11.37
N LYS A 96 22.07 -6.58 12.45
CA LYS A 96 20.88 -7.32 12.92
C LYS A 96 19.73 -6.37 13.27
N VAL A 97 20.02 -5.27 13.95
CA VAL A 97 19.02 -4.24 14.28
C VAL A 97 18.47 -3.56 13.01
N ALA A 98 19.34 -3.28 12.03
CA ALA A 98 18.94 -2.71 10.75
C ALA A 98 18.07 -3.67 9.92
N GLU A 99 18.38 -4.97 9.93
CA GLU A 99 17.57 -6.03 9.33
C GLU A 99 16.18 -6.10 9.98
N GLU A 100 16.09 -6.03 11.30
CA GLU A 100 14.81 -5.99 12.01
C GLU A 100 14.02 -4.71 11.66
N TYR A 101 14.67 -3.56 11.65
CA TYR A 101 14.07 -2.29 11.22
C TYR A 101 13.52 -2.42 9.78
N TYR A 102 14.29 -3.02 8.87
CA TYR A 102 13.87 -3.25 7.49
C TYR A 102 12.68 -4.21 7.40
N ALA A 103 12.66 -5.28 8.19
CA ALA A 103 11.53 -6.21 8.25
C ALA A 103 10.24 -5.51 8.73
N VAL A 104 10.34 -4.65 9.75
CA VAL A 104 9.19 -3.86 10.23
C VAL A 104 8.74 -2.83 9.19
N LEU A 105 9.69 -2.10 8.58
CA LEU A 105 9.43 -1.09 7.57
C LEU A 105 8.75 -1.71 6.33
N SER A 106 9.31 -2.80 5.80
CA SER A 106 8.77 -3.50 4.63
C SER A 106 7.37 -4.03 4.89
N ASN A 107 7.09 -4.57 6.08
CA ASN A 107 5.73 -4.97 6.48
C ASN A 107 4.74 -3.80 6.52
N ILE A 108 5.15 -2.63 7.01
CA ILE A 108 4.30 -1.43 7.03
C ILE A 108 4.05 -0.93 5.61
N VAL A 109 5.10 -0.84 4.78
CA VAL A 109 5.01 -0.44 3.38
C VAL A 109 4.10 -1.40 2.61
N PHE A 110 4.24 -2.71 2.83
CA PHE A 110 3.39 -3.72 2.22
C PHE A 110 1.93 -3.54 2.60
N LYS A 111 1.61 -3.32 3.89
CA LYS A 111 0.23 -3.04 4.32
C LYS A 111 -0.35 -1.78 3.68
N LYS A 112 0.44 -0.70 3.58
CA LYS A 112 0.02 0.53 2.90
C LYS A 112 -0.24 0.29 1.41
N ARG A 113 0.64 -0.43 0.73
CA ARG A 113 0.49 -0.80 -0.69
C ARG A 113 -0.73 -1.66 -0.93
N MET A 114 -0.96 -2.67 -0.09
CA MET A 114 -2.15 -3.52 -0.18
C MET A 114 -3.44 -2.73 0.03
N ALA A 115 -3.50 -1.88 1.05
CA ALA A 115 -4.65 -1.00 1.25
C ALA A 115 -4.88 -0.09 0.03
N PHE A 116 -3.81 0.50 -0.50
CA PHE A 116 -3.87 1.34 -1.69
C PHE A 116 -4.39 0.58 -2.92
N ILE A 117 -3.91 -0.65 -3.18
CA ILE A 117 -4.37 -1.51 -4.26
C ILE A 117 -5.87 -1.82 -4.11
N VAL A 118 -6.32 -2.15 -2.90
CA VAL A 118 -7.75 -2.41 -2.63
C VAL A 118 -8.59 -1.16 -2.91
N TYR A 119 -8.15 0.02 -2.47
CA TYR A 119 -8.86 1.27 -2.76
C TYR A 119 -8.92 1.57 -4.26
N ALA A 120 -7.80 1.41 -4.99
CA ALA A 120 -7.77 1.60 -6.43
C ALA A 120 -8.71 0.63 -7.16
N PHE A 121 -8.75 -0.63 -6.72
CA PHE A 121 -9.64 -1.65 -7.27
C PHE A 121 -11.13 -1.34 -6.99
N LEU A 122 -11.46 -0.84 -5.80
CA LEU A 122 -12.82 -0.39 -5.48
C LEU A 122 -13.22 0.81 -6.35
N TRP A 123 -12.33 1.79 -6.52
CA TRP A 123 -12.53 2.92 -7.42
C TRP A 123 -12.71 2.52 -8.88
N TRP A 124 -12.12 1.40 -9.29
CA TRP A 124 -12.39 0.80 -10.58
C TRP A 124 -13.77 0.15 -10.64
N ILE A 125 -14.08 -0.76 -9.71
CA ILE A 125 -15.29 -1.59 -9.77
C ILE A 125 -16.59 -0.82 -9.52
N ILE A 126 -16.60 0.13 -8.59
CA ILE A 126 -17.82 0.82 -8.16
C ILE A 126 -18.54 1.51 -9.34
N PRO A 127 -17.87 2.32 -10.18
CA PRO A 127 -18.49 2.90 -11.37
C PRO A 127 -19.09 1.86 -12.32
N PHE A 128 -18.44 0.71 -12.49
CA PHE A 128 -18.96 -0.34 -13.38
C PHE A 128 -20.16 -1.07 -12.78
N LEU A 129 -20.15 -1.36 -11.48
CA LEU A 129 -21.32 -1.93 -10.83
C LEU A 129 -22.52 -0.98 -10.92
N PHE A 130 -22.28 0.31 -10.69
CA PHE A 130 -23.32 1.34 -10.75
C PHE A 130 -23.95 1.41 -12.14
N LEU A 131 -23.13 1.62 -13.18
CA LEU A 131 -23.62 1.70 -14.54
C LEU A 131 -24.35 0.39 -14.94
N TYR A 132 -23.94 -0.78 -14.42
CA TYR A 132 -24.49 -2.09 -14.82
C TYR A 132 -25.87 -2.27 -14.21
N ALA A 133 -25.99 -1.91 -12.93
CA ALA A 133 -27.27 -1.81 -12.24
C ALA A 133 -28.21 -0.86 -12.99
N SER A 134 -27.74 0.31 -13.42
CA SER A 134 -28.56 1.26 -14.21
C SER A 134 -29.06 0.65 -15.53
N GLY A 135 -28.18 0.00 -16.30
CA GLY A 135 -28.56 -0.65 -17.55
C GLY A 135 -29.59 -1.77 -17.35
N TRP A 136 -29.42 -2.54 -16.27
CA TRP A 136 -30.37 -3.60 -15.90
C TRP A 136 -31.73 -3.02 -15.49
N SER A 137 -31.74 -1.96 -14.67
CA SER A 137 -32.97 -1.27 -14.26
C SER A 137 -33.75 -0.72 -15.45
N ILE A 138 -33.07 -0.08 -16.42
CA ILE A 138 -33.70 0.44 -17.64
C ILE A 138 -34.32 -0.70 -18.46
N GLY A 139 -33.56 -1.79 -18.67
CA GLY A 139 -34.05 -2.96 -19.41
C GLY A 139 -35.28 -3.60 -18.76
N TRP A 140 -35.33 -3.63 -17.43
CA TRP A 140 -36.49 -4.13 -16.69
C TRP A 140 -37.74 -3.26 -16.90
N VAL A 141 -37.60 -1.93 -16.82
CA VAL A 141 -38.71 -0.99 -17.06
C VAL A 141 -39.23 -1.14 -18.50
N TYR A 142 -38.33 -1.17 -19.49
CA TYR A 142 -38.71 -1.31 -20.89
C TYR A 142 -39.47 -2.61 -21.17
N LYS A 143 -38.99 -3.74 -20.63
CA LYS A 143 -39.65 -5.04 -20.77
C LYS A 143 -41.05 -5.02 -20.17
N ARG A 144 -41.23 -4.35 -19.03
CA ARG A 144 -42.55 -4.23 -18.36
C ARG A 144 -43.52 -3.37 -19.15
N LEU A 145 -43.06 -2.29 -19.77
CA LEU A 145 -43.89 -1.42 -20.62
C LEU A 145 -44.35 -2.15 -21.89
N LYS A 146 -43.46 -2.92 -22.54
CA LYS A 146 -43.79 -3.67 -23.77
C LYS A 146 -44.78 -4.82 -23.57
N SER A 147 -44.91 -5.32 -22.33
CA SER A 147 -45.80 -6.44 -22.00
C SER A 147 -47.27 -6.00 -21.77
N ARG A 148 -47.56 -4.70 -21.80
CA ARG A 148 -48.91 -4.14 -21.75
C ARG A 148 -49.34 -3.75 -23.16
#